data_AF-A0A960J2J1-F1
#
_entry.id   AF-A0A960J2J1-F1
#
_cell.length_a   1.000
_cell.length_b   1.000
_cell.length_c   1.000
_cell.angle_alpha   90.00
_cell.angle_beta   90.00
_cell.angle_gamma   90.00
#
_symmetry.space_group_name_H-M   'P 1'
#
loop_
_entity.id
_entity.type
_entity.pdbx_description
1 polymer ?
#
loop_
_entity_poly.entity_id
_entity_poly.type
_entity_poly.pdbx_seq_one_letter_code
_entity_poly.pdbx_strand_id
1 'polypeptide(L)'
;MKLVEDRRDSVVVIVAGYPDEMEAFVGANPGLRSRFPRTIHFPDYSDDELVAIFASLADRAGYRCPPGVLDRVRAWFGAQARGKGFGNGRLARNLFEEAIGRQATRLVAGDPPSDDQLASLDVADVPDPAPAAP
;
A
#
# COMPACT_ATOMS: atom_id res chain seq x y z
N MET A 1 23.40 -4.69 -23.04
CA MET A 1 22.72 -3.38 -23.13
C MET A 1 23.44 -2.48 -24.13
N LYS A 2 23.18 -2.63 -25.44
CA LYS A 2 23.70 -1.69 -26.46
C LYS A 2 22.82 -0.43 -26.55
N LEU A 3 21.50 -0.61 -26.49
CA LEU A 3 20.50 0.46 -26.58
C LEU A 3 20.68 1.60 -25.55
N VAL A 4 21.00 1.27 -24.29
CA VAL A 4 21.20 2.27 -23.21
C VAL A 4 22.40 3.17 -23.50
N GLU A 5 23.40 2.63 -24.17
CA GLU A 5 24.64 3.34 -24.51
C GLU A 5 24.48 4.08 -25.85
N ASP A 6 23.90 3.42 -26.85
CA ASP A 6 23.70 3.94 -28.20
C ASP A 6 22.67 5.10 -28.26
N ARG A 7 21.81 5.24 -27.24
CA ARG A 7 20.72 6.23 -27.19
C ARG A 7 20.65 7.06 -25.91
N ARG A 8 21.77 7.20 -25.19
CA ARG A 8 21.89 7.92 -23.90
C ARG A 8 21.30 9.34 -23.89
N ASP A 9 21.26 10.02 -25.03
CA ASP A 9 20.75 11.40 -25.15
C ASP A 9 19.25 11.47 -25.49
N SER A 10 18.57 10.33 -25.61
CA SER A 10 17.16 10.25 -26.05
C SER A 10 16.27 9.31 -25.22
N VAL A 11 16.86 8.54 -24.30
CA VAL A 11 16.13 7.54 -23.51
C VAL A 11 16.59 7.61 -22.05
N VAL A 12 15.61 7.66 -21.14
CA VAL A 12 15.81 7.43 -19.71
C VAL A 12 15.36 6.02 -19.39
N VAL A 13 16.20 5.25 -18.71
CA VAL A 13 15.88 3.89 -18.26
C VAL A 13 15.81 3.87 -16.74
N ILE A 14 14.68 3.42 -16.20
CA ILE A 14 14.48 3.20 -14.77
C ILE A 14 14.30 1.71 -14.55
N VAL A 15 15.14 1.14 -13.67
CA VAL A 15 15.01 -0.23 -13.18
C VAL A 15 14.57 -0.18 -11.73
N ALA A 16 13.69 -1.09 -11.33
CA ALA A 16 13.14 -1.15 -9.99
C ALA A 16 12.97 -2.61 -9.57
N GLY A 17 13.21 -2.87 -8.29
CA GLY A 17 13.18 -4.21 -7.70
C GLY A 17 13.53 -4.15 -6.23
N TYR A 18 13.57 -5.30 -5.56
CA TYR A 18 13.98 -5.37 -4.16
C TYR A 18 15.47 -5.02 -4.01
N PRO A 19 15.89 -4.38 -2.89
CA PRO A 19 17.26 -3.90 -2.71
C PRO A 19 18.33 -4.96 -3.01
N ASP A 20 18.22 -6.16 -2.44
CA ASP A 20 19.20 -7.23 -2.63
C ASP A 20 19.26 -7.74 -4.08
N GLU A 21 18.11 -7.83 -4.74
CA GLU A 21 18.01 -8.24 -6.14
C GLU A 21 18.61 -7.18 -7.07
N MET A 22 18.40 -5.91 -6.75
CA MET A 22 18.96 -4.79 -7.50
C MET A 22 20.47 -4.65 -7.31
N GLU A 23 20.99 -4.89 -6.11
CA GLU A 23 22.42 -4.90 -5.85
C GLU A 23 23.10 -6.04 -6.63
N ALA A 24 22.51 -7.24 -6.61
CA ALA A 24 22.99 -8.37 -7.41
C ALA A 24 22.92 -8.06 -8.93
N PHE A 25 21.83 -7.46 -9.41
CA PHE A 25 21.66 -7.08 -10.81
C PHE A 25 22.70 -6.06 -11.27
N VAL A 26 22.87 -4.96 -10.54
CA VAL A 26 23.81 -3.89 -10.87
C VAL A 26 25.26 -4.37 -10.72
N GLY A 27 25.53 -5.25 -9.75
CA GLY A 27 26.83 -5.86 -9.49
C GLY A 27 27.22 -6.98 -10.46
N ALA A 28 26.31 -7.48 -11.29
CA ALA A 28 26.56 -8.62 -12.17
C ALA A 28 27.73 -8.41 -13.16
N ASN A 29 28.02 -7.17 -13.54
CA ASN A 29 29.28 -6.79 -14.20
C ASN A 29 29.55 -5.28 -14.05
N PRO A 30 30.83 -4.84 -14.14
CA PRO A 30 31.19 -3.42 -13.99
C PRO A 30 30.48 -2.47 -14.96
N GLY A 31 30.10 -2.95 -16.16
CA GLY A 31 29.41 -2.15 -17.15
C GLY A 31 27.98 -1.78 -16.77
N LEU A 32 27.27 -2.65 -16.05
CA LEU A 32 25.93 -2.31 -15.53
C LEU A 32 26.03 -1.26 -14.43
N ARG A 33 26.98 -1.43 -13.50
CA ARG A 33 27.22 -0.47 -12.42
C ARG A 33 27.52 0.94 -12.92
N SER A 34 28.30 1.09 -14.00
CA SER A 34 28.57 2.41 -14.57
C SER A 34 27.37 3.05 -15.27
N ARG A 35 26.41 2.25 -15.76
CA ARG A 35 25.20 2.71 -16.47
C ARG A 35 24.06 3.11 -15.53
N PHE A 36 24.11 2.69 -14.26
CA PHE A 36 23.14 3.06 -13.23
C PHE A 36 23.82 3.82 -12.06
N PRO A 37 24.29 5.06 -12.29
CA PRO A 37 25.05 5.82 -11.28
C PRO A 37 24.19 6.39 -10.15
N ARG A 38 22.86 6.32 -10.26
CA ARG A 38 21.91 6.86 -9.28
C ARG A 38 21.03 5.73 -8.76
N THR A 39 21.02 5.55 -7.45
CA THR A 39 20.13 4.64 -6.74
C THR A 39 19.23 5.46 -5.83
N ILE A 40 17.93 5.22 -5.91
CA ILE A 40 16.94 5.82 -5.02
C ILE A 40 16.34 4.68 -4.20
N HIS A 41 16.42 4.78 -2.88
CA HIS A 41 15.84 3.81 -1.96
C HIS A 41 14.45 4.27 -1.54
N PHE A 42 13.46 3.40 -1.69
CA PHE A 42 12.10 3.63 -1.22
C PHE A 42 11.87 2.76 0.02
N PRO A 43 11.93 3.33 1.24
CA PRO A 43 11.64 2.57 2.44
C PRO A 43 10.16 2.17 2.48
N ASP A 44 9.86 1.12 3.23
CA ASP A 44 8.47 0.75 3.55
C ASP A 44 7.79 1.87 4.34
N TYR A 45 6.49 2.02 4.15
CA TYR A 45 5.70 2.98 4.91
C TYR A 45 5.60 2.58 6.38
N SER A 46 5.69 3.55 7.27
CA SER A 46 5.28 3.42 8.68
C SER A 46 3.78 3.13 8.80
N ASP A 47 3.34 2.63 9.95
CA ASP A 47 1.92 2.38 10.19
C ASP A 47 1.09 3.67 10.03
N ASP A 48 1.63 4.80 10.47
CA ASP A 48 0.96 6.11 10.33
C ASP A 48 0.83 6.55 8.87
N GLU A 49 1.84 6.28 8.04
CA GLU A 49 1.76 6.55 6.59
C GLU A 49 0.75 5.62 5.91
N LEU A 50 0.66 4.35 6.32
CA LEU A 50 -0.36 3.42 5.81
C LEU A 50 -1.77 3.85 6.21
N VAL A 51 -1.96 4.31 7.45
CA VAL A 51 -3.23 4.91 7.92
C VAL A 51 -3.57 6.15 7.10
N ALA A 52 -2.59 7.01 6.80
CA ALA A 52 -2.80 8.19 5.97
C ALA A 52 -3.21 7.82 4.53
N ILE A 53 -2.62 6.78 3.96
CA ILE A 53 -3.02 6.25 2.64
C ILE A 53 -4.46 5.73 2.69
N PHE A 54 -4.82 4.94 3.70
CA PHE A 54 -6.19 4.44 3.88
C PHE A 54 -7.18 5.60 3.98
N ALA A 55 -6.91 6.59 4.84
CA ALA A 55 -7.76 7.77 5.01
C ALA A 55 -7.90 8.56 3.71
N SER A 56 -6.82 8.71 2.94
CA SER A 56 -6.85 9.36 1.63
C SER A 56 -7.71 8.61 0.61
N LEU A 57 -7.69 7.27 0.63
CA LEU A 57 -8.55 6.46 -0.22
C LEU A 57 -10.03 6.58 0.17
N ALA A 58 -10.33 6.55 1.47
CA ALA A 58 -11.68 6.73 1.99
C ALA A 58 -12.26 8.09 1.58
N ASP A 59 -11.52 9.17 1.81
CA ASP A 59 -11.93 10.54 1.44
C ASP A 59 -12.21 10.68 -0.06
N ARG A 60 -11.31 10.18 -0.91
CA ARG A 60 -11.48 10.19 -2.38
C ARG A 60 -12.68 9.39 -2.86
N ALA A 61 -13.06 8.35 -2.13
CA ALA A 61 -14.22 7.52 -2.42
C ALA A 61 -15.52 8.06 -1.77
N GLY A 62 -15.45 9.19 -1.05
CA GLY A 62 -16.61 9.81 -0.40
C GLY A 62 -16.99 9.22 0.96
N TYR A 63 -16.10 8.41 1.56
CA TYR A 63 -16.32 7.83 2.89
C TYR A 63 -15.72 8.71 3.98
N ARG A 64 -16.51 8.91 5.04
CA ARG A 64 -16.01 9.42 6.32
C ARG A 64 -15.51 8.26 7.19
N CYS A 65 -14.51 8.56 8.02
CA CYS A 65 -14.00 7.67 9.05
C CYS A 65 -14.26 8.31 10.42
N PRO A 66 -15.39 8.00 11.07
CA PRO A 66 -15.69 8.47 12.43
C PRO A 66 -14.64 8.03 13.46
N PRO A 67 -14.66 8.62 14.67
CA PRO A 67 -13.73 8.26 15.75
C PRO A 67 -13.65 6.75 16.00
N GLY A 68 -12.43 6.24 16.17
CA GLY A 68 -12.14 4.81 16.40
C GLY A 68 -11.85 4.00 15.13
N VAL A 69 -12.35 4.40 13.95
CA VAL A 69 -12.09 3.65 12.70
C VAL A 69 -10.60 3.64 12.37
N LEU A 70 -9.95 4.80 12.38
CA LEU A 70 -8.53 4.90 12.06
C LEU A 70 -7.63 4.27 13.13
N ASP A 71 -8.08 4.21 14.38
CA ASP A 71 -7.35 3.51 15.44
C ASP A 71 -7.40 1.99 15.22
N ARG A 72 -8.56 1.47 14.78
CA ARG A 72 -8.68 0.07 14.37
C ARG A 72 -7.83 -0.25 13.14
N VAL A 73 -7.80 0.64 12.15
CA VAL A 73 -6.93 0.50 10.97
C VAL A 73 -5.45 0.47 11.37
N ARG A 74 -5.03 1.38 12.28
CA ARG A 74 -3.66 1.40 12.80
C ARG A 74 -3.31 0.08 13.51
N ALA A 75 -4.19 -0.40 14.40
CA ALA A 75 -3.99 -1.66 15.10
C ALA A 75 -3.89 -2.84 14.12
N TRP A 76 -4.69 -2.83 13.05
CA TRP A 76 -4.63 -3.86 12.01
C TRP A 76 -3.29 -3.85 11.27
N PHE A 77 -2.78 -2.69 10.85
CA PHE A 77 -1.46 -2.60 10.20
C PHE A 77 -0.33 -3.03 11.14
N GLY A 78 -0.39 -2.64 12.42
CA GLY A 78 0.61 -3.00 13.42
C GLY A 78 0.69 -4.51 13.71
N ALA A 79 -0.35 -5.28 13.39
CA ALA A 79 -0.37 -6.74 13.52
C ALA A 79 0.20 -7.49 12.30
N GLN A 80 0.48 -6.79 11.20
CA GLN A 80 0.96 -7.40 9.97
C GLN A 80 2.49 -7.63 10.01
N ALA A 81 2.93 -8.80 9.54
CA ALA A 81 4.35 -9.08 9.42
C ALA A 81 4.98 -8.23 8.32
N ARG A 82 5.99 -7.44 8.70
CA ARG A 82 6.80 -6.66 7.76
C ARG A 82 7.91 -7.56 7.21
N GLY A 83 7.68 -8.11 6.02
CA GLY A 83 8.61 -8.99 5.33
C GLY A 83 8.69 -8.72 3.84
N LYS A 84 9.49 -9.51 3.14
CA LYS A 84 9.61 -9.44 1.68
C LYS A 84 8.23 -9.64 1.05
N GLY A 85 7.75 -8.63 0.33
CA GLY A 85 6.41 -8.66 -0.28
C GLY A 85 5.28 -8.10 0.59
N PHE A 86 5.57 -7.37 1.68
CA PHE A 86 4.58 -6.70 2.54
C PHE A 86 3.51 -5.90 1.78
N GLY A 87 3.84 -5.38 0.59
CA GLY A 87 2.87 -4.78 -0.33
C GLY A 87 2.58 -3.29 -0.09
N ASN A 88 2.96 -2.72 1.06
CA ASN A 88 2.90 -1.27 1.34
C ASN A 88 1.56 -0.63 0.95
N GLY A 89 1.55 0.34 0.03
CA GLY A 89 0.32 1.01 -0.41
C GLY A 89 -0.72 0.05 -1.03
N ARG A 90 -0.30 -1.10 -1.57
CA ARG A 90 -1.24 -2.15 -2.00
C ARG A 90 -1.97 -2.76 -0.81
N LEU A 91 -1.27 -2.99 0.30
CA LEU A 91 -1.88 -3.50 1.53
C LEU A 91 -2.94 -2.53 2.06
N ALA A 92 -2.62 -1.23 2.09
CA ALA A 92 -3.57 -0.21 2.52
C ALA A 92 -4.81 -0.12 1.62
N ARG A 93 -4.63 -0.26 0.30
CA ARG A 93 -5.75 -0.33 -0.65
C ARG A 93 -6.61 -1.58 -0.43
N ASN A 94 -6.00 -2.74 -0.28
CA ASN A 94 -6.71 -3.99 -0.07
C ASN A 94 -7.56 -3.93 1.21
N LEU A 95 -7.00 -3.40 2.31
CA LEU A 95 -7.73 -3.21 3.56
C LEU A 95 -8.94 -2.28 3.37
N PHE A 96 -8.78 -1.20 2.61
CA PHE A 96 -9.87 -0.27 2.31
C PHE A 96 -10.99 -0.92 1.48
N GLU A 97 -10.63 -1.66 0.44
CA GLU A 97 -11.60 -2.41 -0.39
C GLU A 97 -12.35 -3.46 0.45
N GLU A 98 -11.65 -4.15 1.35
CA GLU A 98 -12.26 -5.10 2.28
C GLU A 98 -13.21 -4.42 3.26
N ALA A 99 -12.85 -3.23 3.77
CA ALA A 99 -13.70 -2.44 4.66
C ALA A 99 -15.00 -2.00 3.98
N ILE A 100 -14.94 -1.56 2.71
CA ILE A 100 -16.15 -1.27 1.92
C ILE A 100 -17.03 -2.52 1.78
N GLY A 101 -16.43 -3.68 1.50
CA GLY A 101 -17.17 -4.95 1.39
C GLY A 101 -17.89 -5.33 2.69
N ARG A 102 -17.24 -5.14 3.84
CA ARG A 102 -17.86 -5.35 5.16
C ARG A 102 -18.98 -4.36 5.44
N GLN A 103 -18.79 -3.08 5.13
CA GLN A 103 -19.82 -2.05 5.26
C GLN A 103 -21.07 -2.39 4.44
N ALA A 104 -20.90 -2.77 3.18
CA ALA A 104 -22.01 -3.20 2.32
C ALA A 104 -22.77 -4.38 2.93
N THR A 105 -22.05 -5.39 3.44
CA THR A 105 -22.66 -6.55 4.09
C THR A 105 -23.44 -6.15 5.35
N ARG A 106 -22.87 -5.25 6.17
CA ARG A 106 -23.50 -4.74 7.39
C ARG A 106 -24.78 -3.96 7.11
N LEU A 107 -24.80 -3.12 6.06
CA LEU A 107 -25.96 -2.29 5.72
C LEU A 107 -27.12 -3.09 5.10
N VAL A 108 -26.85 -4.23 4.45
CA VAL A 108 -27.90 -5.10 3.90
C VAL A 108 -28.67 -5.86 4.99
N ALA A 109 -28.11 -6.02 6.18
CA ALA A 109 -28.69 -6.82 7.26
C ALA A 109 -29.84 -6.13 8.04
N GLY A 110 -30.29 -4.95 7.61
CA GLY A 110 -31.30 -4.16 8.33
C GLY A 110 -32.24 -3.36 7.41
N ASP A 111 -32.76 -2.26 7.94
CA ASP A 111 -33.56 -1.31 7.18
C ASP A 111 -32.74 -0.62 6.08
N PRO A 112 -33.38 -0.06 5.03
CA PRO A 112 -32.69 0.69 4.00
C PRO A 112 -31.76 1.75 4.61
N PRO A 113 -30.45 1.74 4.27
CA PRO A 113 -29.49 2.65 4.87
C PRO A 113 -29.75 4.08 4.42
N SER A 114 -29.50 5.03 5.32
CA SER A 114 -29.46 6.45 4.99
C SER A 114 -28.22 6.80 4.17
N ASP A 115 -28.27 7.93 3.45
CA ASP A 115 -27.13 8.47 2.71
C ASP A 115 -25.90 8.68 3.60
N ASP A 116 -26.12 9.06 4.87
CA ASP A 116 -25.05 9.23 5.86
C ASP A 116 -24.32 7.91 6.13
N GLN A 117 -25.08 6.82 6.31
CA GLN A 117 -24.56 5.47 6.54
C GLN A 117 -23.85 4.91 5.29
N LEU A 118 -24.35 5.21 4.09
CA LEU A 118 -23.70 4.84 2.84
C LEU A 118 -22.34 5.54 2.67
N ALA A 119 -22.21 6.76 3.17
CA ALA A 119 -21.00 7.58 3.09
C ALA A 119 -20.11 7.52 4.35
N SER A 120 -20.29 6.53 5.23
CA SER A 120 -19.49 6.39 6.45
C SER A 120 -19.09 4.93 6.69
N LEU A 121 -17.81 4.74 7.02
CA LEU A 121 -17.32 3.49 7.60
C LEU A 121 -17.59 3.45 9.10
N ASP A 122 -17.64 2.25 9.66
CA ASP A 122 -17.71 1.97 11.09
C ASP A 122 -16.49 1.12 11.52
N VAL A 123 -16.20 1.09 12.82
CA VAL A 123 -15.13 0.25 13.40
C VAL A 123 -15.33 -1.22 13.05
N ALA A 124 -16.59 -1.68 13.01
CA ALA A 124 -16.95 -3.05 12.65
C ALA A 124 -16.64 -3.42 11.18
N ASP A 125 -16.44 -2.42 10.32
CA ASP A 125 -16.09 -2.65 8.92
C ASP A 125 -14.61 -2.95 8.73
N VAL A 126 -13.77 -2.63 9.72
CA VAL A 126 -12.34 -2.93 9.66
C VAL A 126 -12.09 -4.29 10.33
N PRO A 127 -11.42 -5.22 9.64
CA PRO A 127 -11.14 -6.54 10.19
C PRO A 127 -10.42 -6.46 11.54
N ASP A 128 -10.64 -7.47 12.38
CA ASP A 128 -9.86 -7.61 13.60
C ASP A 128 -8.37 -7.80 13.25
N PRO A 129 -7.46 -7.27 14.10
CA PRO A 129 -6.03 -7.49 13.93
C PRO A 129 -5.72 -8.97 14.16
N ALA A 130 -5.72 -9.76 13.08
CA ALA A 130 -5.20 -11.11 13.12
C ALA A 130 -3.67 -11.05 13.00
N PRO A 131 -2.92 -11.79 13.83
CA PRO A 131 -1.48 -11.87 13.68
C PRO A 131 -1.18 -12.46 12.29
N ALA A 132 -0.16 -11.91 11.62
CA ALA A 132 0.37 -12.55 10.43
C ALA A 132 0.71 -14.02 10.75
N ALA A 133 0.22 -14.94 9.91
CA ALA A 133 0.56 -16.35 10.02
C ALA A 133 2.10 -16.50 10.00
N PRO A 134 2.66 -17.39 10.84
CA PRO A 134 4.11 -17.57 10.98
C PRO A 134 4.80 -17.98 9.68
#